data_AF-A0A4R2ZBE5-F1
#
_entry.id   AF-A0A4R2ZBE5-F1
#
_cell.length_a   1.000
_cell.length_b   1.000
_cell.length_c   1.000
_cell.angle_alpha   90.00
_cell.angle_beta   90.00
_cell.angle_gamma   90.00
#
_symmetry.space_group_name_H-M   'P 1'
#
loop_
_entity.id
_entity.type
_entity.pdbx_description
1 polymer ?
#
loop_
_entity_poly.entity_id
_entity_poly.type
_entity_poly.pdbx_seq_one_letter_code
_entity_poly.pdbx_strand_id
1 'polypeptide(L)'
;MKKVILGVVMAVAGMSSLSQVAQADEPEVRTATVTPCATATKDDVAALVKRDFLQNRIPRWDADKKVLGTPTPVAWVVTDSISGSNAKWDIPLKVRGDHTDKTYQVTLNCQIGEISYSAPL
;
A
#
# COMPACT_ATOMS: atom_id res chain seq x y z
N MET A 1 1.86 58.84 -49.06
CA MET A 1 2.85 58.74 -47.95
C MET A 1 3.10 57.25 -47.71
N LYS A 2 4.23 56.69 -48.21
CA LYS A 2 5.37 56.10 -47.43
C LYS A 2 4.91 55.11 -46.34
N LYS A 3 5.35 53.87 -46.15
CA LYS A 3 6.35 52.91 -46.67
C LYS A 3 6.10 51.62 -45.84
N VAL A 4 6.15 50.40 -46.39
CA VAL A 4 6.25 49.15 -45.57
C VAL A 4 7.04 48.13 -46.40
N ILE A 5 8.37 48.16 -46.42
CA ILE A 5 9.34 47.42 -45.56
C ILE A 5 9.01 45.93 -45.41
N LEU A 6 9.88 45.11 -46.04
CA LEU A 6 10.03 43.67 -45.89
C LEU A 6 10.16 43.25 -44.42
N GLY A 7 9.46 42.20 -44.03
CA GLY A 7 9.69 41.47 -42.79
C GLY A 7 9.57 39.96 -43.03
N VAL A 8 10.71 39.28 -42.98
CA VAL A 8 10.85 37.82 -43.01
C VAL A 8 10.09 37.22 -41.82
N VAL A 9 9.22 36.23 -42.07
CA VAL A 9 8.71 35.36 -41.01
C VAL A 9 9.25 33.96 -41.28
N MET A 10 10.23 33.59 -40.46
CA MET A 10 10.77 32.24 -40.37
C MET A 10 9.67 31.24 -40.06
N ALA A 11 9.57 30.20 -40.88
CA ALA A 11 8.86 28.98 -40.53
C ALA A 11 9.66 28.25 -39.44
N VAL A 12 9.14 28.23 -38.21
CA VAL A 12 9.67 27.36 -37.14
C VAL A 12 8.77 26.15 -37.05
N ALA A 13 9.27 25.03 -37.58
CA ALA A 13 8.65 23.71 -37.47
C ALA A 13 8.59 23.28 -35.99
N GLY A 14 7.44 22.75 -35.59
CA GLY A 14 7.15 22.35 -34.23
C GLY A 14 8.01 21.18 -33.76
N MET A 15 8.45 21.28 -32.49
CA MET A 15 8.85 20.13 -31.67
C MET A 15 8.29 20.38 -30.27
N SER A 16 7.02 20.02 -30.09
CA SER A 16 6.38 19.92 -28.79
C SER A 16 6.97 18.71 -28.07
N SER A 17 8.04 18.91 -27.30
CA SER A 17 8.57 17.87 -26.42
C SER A 17 7.54 17.58 -25.32
N LEU A 18 6.77 16.52 -25.48
CA LEU A 18 5.99 15.90 -24.42
C LEU A 18 6.98 15.35 -23.38
N SER A 19 7.27 16.15 -22.35
CA SER A 19 7.94 15.68 -21.14
C SER A 19 7.02 14.67 -20.45
N GLN A 20 7.18 13.40 -20.78
CA GLN A 20 6.63 12.30 -19.97
C GLN A 20 7.37 12.33 -18.64
N VAL A 21 6.79 13.01 -17.65
CA VAL A 21 7.15 12.79 -16.25
C VAL A 21 6.73 11.36 -15.91
N ALA A 22 7.69 10.44 -15.90
CA ALA A 22 7.50 9.18 -15.22
C ALA A 22 7.24 9.51 -13.75
N GLN A 23 5.97 9.44 -13.33
CA GLN A 23 5.65 9.38 -11.91
C GLN A 23 6.28 8.09 -11.40
N ALA A 24 7.46 8.18 -10.80
CA ALA A 24 7.94 7.12 -9.95
C ALA A 24 6.89 6.99 -8.84
N ASP A 25 6.22 5.84 -8.79
CA ASP A 25 5.30 5.52 -7.69
C ASP A 25 6.05 5.78 -6.38
N GLU A 26 5.54 6.69 -5.54
CA GLU A 26 6.10 6.89 -4.21
C GLU A 26 6.12 5.54 -3.48
N PRO A 27 7.18 5.24 -2.70
CA PRO A 27 7.28 3.97 -2.03
C PRO A 27 6.05 3.76 -1.15
N GLU A 28 5.31 2.69 -1.44
CA GLU A 28 4.05 2.38 -0.78
C GLU A 28 4.26 2.21 0.73
N VAL A 29 3.55 3.01 1.53
CA VAL A 29 3.71 3.01 2.99
C VAL A 29 3.13 1.71 3.57
N ARG A 30 4.00 0.90 4.17
CA ARG A 30 3.66 -0.39 4.78
C ARG A 30 3.69 -0.42 6.32
N THR A 31 4.01 0.71 6.95
CA THR A 31 4.01 0.86 8.42
C THR A 31 2.99 1.93 8.83
N ALA A 32 2.31 1.72 9.96
CA ALA A 32 1.32 2.64 10.47
C ALA A 32 1.18 2.58 11.99
N THR A 33 0.53 3.60 12.55
CA THR A 33 0.18 3.66 13.97
C THR A 33 -1.20 3.06 14.22
N VAL A 34 -1.33 2.33 15.32
CA VAL A 34 -2.58 1.81 15.89
C VAL A 34 -2.64 2.16 17.37
N THR A 35 -3.82 2.06 17.97
CA THR A 35 -3.94 2.19 19.43
C THR A 35 -3.09 1.12 20.11
N PRO A 36 -2.25 1.46 21.10
CA PRO A 36 -1.50 0.49 21.88
C PRO A 36 -2.41 -0.60 22.47
N CYS A 37 -1.93 -1.84 22.48
CA CYS A 37 -2.71 -3.05 22.75
C CYS A 37 -1.97 -4.02 23.67
N ALA A 38 -1.21 -3.50 24.64
CA ALA A 38 -0.30 -4.31 25.45
C ALA A 38 -0.97 -5.47 26.22
N THR A 39 -2.26 -5.35 26.52
CA THR A 39 -3.06 -6.37 27.22
C THR A 39 -3.96 -7.20 26.29
N ALA A 40 -3.82 -7.06 24.97
CA ALA A 40 -4.64 -7.75 23.99
C ALA A 40 -4.32 -9.25 23.93
N THR A 41 -5.35 -10.07 23.78
CA THR A 41 -5.21 -11.51 23.51
C THR A 41 -4.79 -11.76 22.06
N LYS A 42 -4.40 -12.99 21.73
CA LYS A 42 -4.13 -13.38 20.33
C LYS A 42 -5.34 -13.20 19.42
N ASP A 43 -6.55 -13.41 19.94
CA ASP A 43 -7.79 -13.21 19.19
C ASP A 43 -8.05 -11.73 18.93
N ASP A 44 -7.81 -10.87 19.92
CA ASP A 44 -7.90 -9.41 19.76
C ASP A 44 -6.88 -8.91 18.72
N VAL A 45 -5.65 -9.43 18.75
CA VAL A 45 -4.60 -9.14 17.77
C VAL A 45 -5.02 -9.57 16.37
N ALA A 46 -5.55 -10.79 16.21
CA ALA A 46 -6.05 -11.27 14.93
C ALA A 46 -7.16 -10.38 14.37
N ALA A 47 -8.11 -9.97 15.23
CA ALA A 47 -9.21 -9.08 14.85
C ALA A 47 -8.71 -7.68 14.47
N LEU A 48 -7.76 -7.13 15.23
CA LEU A 48 -7.13 -5.84 14.96
C LEU A 48 -6.43 -5.85 13.59
N VAL A 49 -5.58 -6.85 13.33
CA VAL A 49 -4.84 -6.96 12.07
C VAL A 49 -5.79 -7.11 10.89
N LYS A 50 -6.80 -7.98 11.00
CA LYS A 50 -7.81 -8.17 9.95
C LYS A 50 -8.55 -6.86 9.63
N ARG A 51 -9.03 -6.17 10.66
CA ARG A 51 -9.75 -4.89 10.50
C ARG A 51 -8.84 -3.85 9.87
N ASP A 52 -7.63 -3.69 10.39
CA ASP A 52 -6.66 -2.71 9.88
C ASP A 52 -6.32 -2.97 8.41
N PHE A 53 -6.02 -4.21 8.05
CA PHE A 53 -5.71 -4.56 6.67
C PHE A 53 -6.86 -4.21 5.71
N LEU A 54 -8.08 -4.67 6.02
CA LEU A 54 -9.24 -4.51 5.13
C LEU A 54 -9.71 -3.06 5.03
N GLN A 55 -9.62 -2.27 6.11
CA GLN A 55 -10.16 -0.91 6.14
C GLN A 55 -9.10 0.16 5.80
N ASN A 56 -7.85 -0.06 6.21
CA ASN A 56 -6.82 0.97 6.14
C ASN A 56 -5.71 0.68 5.12
N ARG A 57 -5.47 -0.59 4.78
CA ARG A 57 -4.32 -0.97 3.95
C ARG A 57 -4.72 -1.31 2.52
N ILE A 58 -5.37 -2.45 2.30
CA ILE A 58 -5.67 -2.92 0.93
C ILE A 58 -6.41 -1.90 0.06
N PRO A 59 -7.30 -1.01 0.58
CA PRO A 59 -7.91 0.02 -0.27
C PRO A 59 -6.88 0.98 -0.90
N ARG A 60 -5.74 1.20 -0.24
CA ARG A 60 -4.65 2.12 -0.64
C ARG A 60 -3.49 1.45 -1.38
N TRP A 61 -3.47 0.11 -1.43
CA TRP A 61 -2.37 -0.63 -2.05
C TRP A 61 -2.72 -1.11 -3.46
N ASP A 62 -2.58 -0.22 -4.44
CA ASP A 62 -2.99 -0.49 -5.82
C ASP A 62 -2.22 -1.65 -6.47
N ALA A 63 -0.94 -1.80 -6.15
CA ALA A 63 -0.14 -2.93 -6.63
C ALA A 63 -0.70 -4.26 -6.11
N ASP A 64 -1.01 -4.32 -4.83
CA ASP A 64 -1.54 -5.53 -4.18
C ASP A 64 -2.93 -5.89 -4.69
N LYS A 65 -3.81 -4.90 -4.92
CA LYS A 65 -5.12 -5.15 -5.52
C LYS A 65 -5.01 -5.78 -6.91
N LYS A 66 -4.04 -5.34 -7.73
CA LYS A 66 -3.77 -5.93 -9.05
C LYS A 66 -3.26 -7.37 -8.93
N VAL A 67 -2.36 -7.64 -7.98
CA VAL A 67 -1.85 -8.99 -7.72
C VAL A 67 -2.97 -9.92 -7.26
N LEU A 68 -3.79 -9.49 -6.30
CA LEU A 68 -4.91 -10.26 -5.76
C LEU A 68 -6.08 -10.39 -6.76
N GLY A 69 -6.20 -9.48 -7.72
CA GLY A 69 -7.31 -9.44 -8.68
C GLY A 69 -8.59 -8.82 -8.12
N THR A 70 -8.58 -8.31 -6.89
CA THR A 70 -9.77 -7.74 -6.23
C THR A 70 -9.41 -6.63 -5.24
N PRO A 71 -10.24 -5.56 -5.14
CA PRO A 71 -10.10 -4.54 -4.11
C PRO A 71 -10.64 -4.98 -2.75
N THR A 72 -11.42 -6.06 -2.67
CA THR A 72 -12.12 -6.51 -1.46
C THR A 72 -11.85 -7.99 -1.19
N PRO A 73 -10.59 -8.37 -0.92
CA PRO A 73 -10.23 -9.76 -0.68
C PRO A 73 -10.80 -10.27 0.66
N VAL A 74 -10.82 -11.59 0.82
CA VAL A 74 -11.11 -12.22 2.11
C VAL A 74 -9.82 -12.36 2.90
N ALA A 75 -9.73 -11.77 4.08
CA ALA A 75 -8.55 -11.84 4.94
C ALA A 75 -8.83 -12.55 6.27
N TRP A 76 -7.91 -13.40 6.71
CA TRP A 76 -7.99 -14.11 7.99
C TRP A 76 -6.61 -14.37 8.60
N VAL A 77 -6.60 -14.52 9.92
CA VAL A 77 -5.43 -14.90 10.72
C VAL A 77 -5.80 -16.19 11.45
N VAL A 78 -4.90 -17.17 11.43
CA VAL A 78 -5.01 -18.36 12.28
C VAL A 78 -4.32 -18.04 13.60
N THR A 79 -5.07 -17.98 14.70
CA THR A 79 -4.58 -17.49 16.00
C THR A 79 -3.44 -18.34 16.56
N ASP A 80 -3.48 -19.66 16.33
CA ASP A 80 -2.39 -20.58 16.69
C ASP A 80 -1.09 -20.31 15.92
N SER A 81 -1.18 -19.67 14.74
CA SER A 81 0.00 -19.28 13.96
C SER A 81 0.64 -17.96 14.39
N ILE A 82 0.03 -17.24 15.33
CA ILE A 82 0.58 -16.00 15.88
C ILE A 82 1.73 -16.36 16.83
N SER A 83 2.91 -15.82 16.54
CA SER A 83 4.11 -15.93 17.36
C SER A 83 4.52 -14.57 17.94
N GLY A 84 5.47 -14.59 18.87
CA GLY A 84 5.97 -13.38 19.52
C GLY A 84 5.77 -13.39 21.04
N SER A 85 6.25 -12.34 21.69
CA SER A 85 6.23 -12.17 23.15
C SER A 85 6.32 -10.70 23.53
N ASN A 86 6.06 -10.38 24.80
CA ASN A 86 6.20 -9.01 25.33
C ASN A 86 5.38 -7.97 24.55
N ALA A 87 4.15 -8.34 24.15
CA ALA A 87 3.27 -7.51 23.33
C ALA A 87 3.88 -7.08 21.97
N LYS A 88 4.79 -7.88 21.44
CA LYS A 88 5.28 -7.80 20.06
C LYS A 88 4.94 -9.11 19.36
N TRP A 89 4.23 -9.01 18.25
CA TRP A 89 3.60 -10.14 17.59
C TRP A 89 4.05 -10.21 16.14
N ASP A 90 4.29 -11.43 15.68
CA ASP A 90 4.45 -11.77 14.27
C ASP A 90 3.21 -12.56 13.85
N ILE A 91 2.51 -12.06 12.84
CA ILE A 91 1.19 -12.53 12.43
C ILE A 91 1.21 -12.86 10.94
N PRO A 92 1.06 -14.14 10.57
CA PRO A 92 0.79 -14.54 9.20
C PRO A 92 -0.67 -14.18 8.85
N LEU A 93 -0.86 -13.12 8.06
CA LEU A 93 -2.16 -12.74 7.53
C LEU A 93 -2.37 -13.40 6.17
N LYS A 94 -3.36 -14.28 6.07
CA LYS A 94 -3.76 -14.94 4.83
C LYS A 94 -4.83 -14.10 4.13
N VAL A 95 -4.65 -13.89 2.84
CA VAL A 95 -5.51 -13.03 2.01
C VAL A 95 -5.85 -13.77 0.73
N ARG A 96 -7.13 -14.04 0.52
CA ARG A 96 -7.66 -14.67 -0.70
C ARG A 96 -8.13 -13.60 -1.67
N GLY A 97 -7.49 -13.57 -2.82
CA GLY A 97 -7.91 -12.79 -3.97
C GLY A 97 -8.62 -13.65 -5.02
N ASP A 98 -9.11 -13.00 -6.07
CA ASP A 98 -9.77 -13.66 -7.21
C ASP A 98 -8.74 -14.35 -8.12
N HIS A 99 -7.52 -13.81 -8.19
CA HIS A 99 -6.43 -14.39 -8.98
C HIS A 99 -5.56 -15.35 -8.18
N THR A 100 -5.23 -14.99 -6.95
CA THR A 100 -4.26 -15.72 -6.14
C THR A 100 -4.46 -15.46 -4.65
N ASP A 101 -4.11 -16.46 -3.84
CA ASP A 101 -4.00 -16.34 -2.39
C ASP A 101 -2.59 -15.85 -2.05
N LYS A 102 -2.49 -14.86 -1.15
CA LYS A 102 -1.22 -14.30 -0.67
C LYS A 102 -1.11 -14.36 0.84
N THR A 103 0.13 -14.34 1.32
CA THR A 103 0.41 -14.18 2.75
C THR A 103 1.19 -12.89 2.99
N TYR A 104 0.74 -12.13 3.98
CA TYR A 104 1.47 -10.98 4.48
C TYR A 104 2.04 -11.34 5.85
N GLN A 105 3.33 -11.09 6.05
CA GLN A 105 3.92 -11.13 7.37
C GLN A 105 3.70 -9.77 8.02
N VAL A 106 2.95 -9.77 9.11
CA VAL A 106 2.60 -8.56 9.85
C VAL A 106 3.34 -8.57 11.17
N THR A 107 4.07 -7.49 11.47
CA THR A 107 4.64 -7.27 12.80
C THR A 107 3.81 -6.21 13.51
N LEU A 108 3.31 -6.54 14.71
CA LEU A 108 2.53 -5.62 15.55
C LEU A 108 3.25 -5.43 16.89
N ASN A 109 3.71 -4.21 17.12
CA ASN A 109 4.23 -3.80 18.42
C ASN A 109 3.13 -3.09 19.21
N CYS A 110 2.43 -3.86 20.04
CA CYS A 110 1.34 -3.37 20.88
C CYS A 110 1.81 -2.44 22.01
N GLN A 111 3.10 -2.42 22.37
CA GLN A 111 3.61 -1.49 23.40
C GLN A 111 3.59 -0.04 22.92
N ILE A 112 4.01 0.19 21.67
CA ILE A 112 4.12 1.53 21.08
C ILE A 112 3.00 1.83 20.07
N GLY A 113 2.18 0.82 19.72
CA GLY A 113 1.09 0.99 18.77
C GLY A 113 1.59 1.11 17.33
N GLU A 114 2.50 0.24 16.90
CA GLU A 114 3.01 0.22 15.52
C GLU A 114 2.66 -1.10 14.84
N ILE A 115 2.17 -1.03 13.60
CA ILE A 115 1.89 -2.17 12.74
C ILE A 115 2.66 -2.03 11.42
N SER A 116 3.32 -3.09 10.99
CA SER A 116 4.07 -3.14 9.74
C SER A 116 3.71 -4.39 8.94
N TYR A 117 3.69 -4.28 7.62
CA TYR A 117 3.33 -5.36 6.70
C TYR A 117 4.46 -5.61 5.70
N SER A 118 4.72 -6.88 5.40
CA SER A 118 5.57 -7.24 4.26
C SER A 118 4.87 -6.98 2.92
N ALA A 119 5.63 -7.06 1.83
CA ALA A 119 5.04 -7.33 0.52
C ALA A 119 4.31 -8.68 0.52
N PRO A 120 3.31 -8.89 -0.36
CA PRO A 120 2.62 -10.17 -0.47
C PRO A 120 3.57 -11.29 -0.93
N LEU A 121 3.62 -12.38 -0.17
CA LEU A 121 4.33 -13.62 -0.50
C LEU A 121 3.41 -14.55 -1.30
#